data_AF-A0A2E2Y403-F1
#
_entry.id   AF-A0A2E2Y403-F1
#
_cell.length_a   1.000
_cell.length_b   1.000
_cell.length_c   1.000
_cell.angle_alpha   90.00
_cell.angle_beta   90.00
_cell.angle_gamma   90.00
#
_symmetry.space_group_name_H-M   'P 1'
#
loop_
_entity.id
_entity.type
_entity.pdbx_description
1 polymer ?
#
loop_
_entity_poly.entity_id
_entity_poly.type
_entity_poly.pdbx_seq_one_letter_code
_entity_poly.pdbx_strand_id
1 'polypeptide(L)'
;MKIRIPWIPKVGGLAVSLLIRSWMRTLDYRVALYDETVDPAMPGFQGPAIFLFWHEYIPFPFYLRGHCNIAMLLSRHYDAEFIAEASRYMGFQTIRG
;
A
#
# COMPACT_ATOMS: atom_id res chain seq x y z
N MET A 1 -18.57 21.28 -8.56
CA MET A 1 -17.47 21.68 -9.47
C MET A 1 -16.27 20.77 -9.22
N LYS A 2 -16.06 19.74 -10.05
CA LYS A 2 -14.95 18.76 -9.89
C LYS A 2 -13.76 19.22 -10.73
N ILE A 3 -12.96 20.14 -10.19
CA ILE A 3 -11.67 20.49 -10.82
C ILE A 3 -10.72 19.31 -10.55
N ARG A 4 -10.62 18.40 -11.51
CA ARG A 4 -9.71 17.24 -11.47
C ARG A 4 -8.40 17.63 -12.15
N ILE A 5 -7.45 18.10 -11.36
CA ILE A 5 -6.13 18.47 -11.86
C ILE A 5 -5.24 17.23 -11.80
N PRO A 6 -4.76 16.71 -12.95
CA PRO A 6 -4.13 15.39 -13.03
C PRO A 6 -2.77 15.28 -12.31
N TRP A 7 -2.12 16.40 -11.99
CA TRP A 7 -0.86 16.40 -11.25
C TRP A 7 -1.04 16.38 -9.73
N ILE A 8 -2.22 16.76 -9.21
CA ILE A 8 -2.48 16.79 -7.77
C ILE A 8 -2.33 15.38 -7.14
N PRO A 9 -2.96 14.32 -7.69
CA PRO A 9 -2.78 12.98 -7.14
C PRO A 9 -1.33 12.47 -7.24
N LYS A 10 -0.59 12.87 -8.29
CA LYS A 10 0.81 12.46 -8.47
C LYS A 10 1.72 13.03 -7.39
N VAL A 11 1.60 14.34 -7.15
CA VAL A 11 2.36 15.04 -6.10
C VAL A 11 1.89 14.59 -4.72
N GLY A 12 0.57 14.46 -4.54
CA GLY A 12 -0.04 13.95 -3.32
C GLY A 12 0.41 12.54 -2.98
N GLY A 13 0.43 11.63 -3.95
CA GLY A 13 0.91 10.25 -3.77
C GLY A 13 2.38 10.19 -3.40
N LEU A 14 3.22 11.04 -4.00
CA LEU A 14 4.63 11.16 -3.61
C LEU A 14 4.75 11.66 -2.16
N ALA A 15 4.05 12.74 -1.81
CA ALA A 15 4.06 13.30 -0.46
C ALA A 15 3.59 12.27 0.58
N VAL A 16 2.48 11.58 0.32
CA VAL A 16 1.96 10.50 1.16
C VAL A 16 3.01 9.39 1.32
N SER A 17 3.68 8.98 0.24
CA SER A 17 4.69 7.93 0.31
C SER A 17 5.88 8.32 1.20
N LEU A 18 6.35 9.56 1.10
CA LEU A 18 7.47 10.06 1.91
C LEU A 18 7.07 10.21 3.38
N LEU A 19 5.88 10.77 3.63
CA LEU A 19 5.36 10.94 4.99
C LEU A 19 5.15 9.61 5.69
N ILE A 20 4.50 8.64 5.04
CA ILE A 20 4.28 7.31 5.60
C ILE A 20 5.62 6.62 5.86
N ARG A 21 6.56 6.62 4.91
CA ARG A 21 7.88 6.00 5.13
C ARG A 21 8.63 6.64 6.29
N SER A 22 8.63 7.98 6.38
CA SER A 22 9.31 8.70 7.45
C SER A 22 8.69 8.41 8.81
N TRP A 23 7.36 8.40 8.89
CA TRP A 23 6.64 8.14 10.14
C TRP A 23 6.79 6.68 10.57
N MET A 24 6.55 5.73 9.67
CA MET A 24 6.60 4.31 10.01
C MET A 24 8.01 3.87 10.45
N ARG A 25 9.07 4.55 9.97
CA ARG A 25 10.44 4.32 10.44
C ARG A 25 10.65 4.65 11.92
N THR A 26 9.80 5.45 12.55
CA THR A 26 9.95 5.81 13.98
C THR A 26 9.26 4.84 14.93
N LEU A 27 8.59 3.82 14.42
CA LEU A 27 7.79 2.89 15.22
C LEU A 27 8.50 1.53 15.34
N ASP A 28 8.33 0.87 16.48
CA ASP A 28 8.72 -0.54 16.68
C ASP A 28 7.51 -1.44 16.39
N TYR A 29 7.69 -2.44 15.52
CA TYR A 29 6.63 -3.35 15.10
C TYR A 29 6.94 -4.77 15.55
N ARG A 30 5.97 -5.38 16.23
CA ARG A 30 6.03 -6.78 16.63
C ARG A 30 4.81 -7.51 16.12
N VAL A 31 5.04 -8.65 15.50
CA VAL A 31 3.99 -9.50 14.93
C VAL A 31 4.22 -10.95 15.37
N ALA A 32 3.14 -11.65 15.68
CA ALA A 32 3.16 -13.09 15.88
C ALA A 32 2.67 -13.77 14.60
N LEU A 33 3.59 -14.38 13.85
CA LEU A 33 3.28 -15.17 12.67
C LEU A 33 3.26 -16.65 13.08
N TYR A 34 2.07 -17.24 13.16
CA TYR A 34 1.90 -18.66 13.48
C TYR A 34 2.22 -19.56 12.29
N ASP A 35 2.02 -19.04 11.09
CA ASP A 35 2.48 -19.62 9.84
C ASP A 35 3.15 -18.50 9.06
N GLU A 36 4.47 -18.60 8.86
CA GLU A 36 5.23 -17.58 8.13
C GLU A 36 5.00 -17.66 6.62
N THR A 37 4.53 -18.81 6.11
CA THR A 37 4.35 -19.03 4.67
C THR A 37 3.15 -18.29 4.09
N VAL A 38 2.31 -17.67 4.93
CA VAL A 38 1.17 -16.84 4.51
C VAL A 38 1.57 -15.39 4.23
N ASP A 39 2.79 -14.98 4.59
CA ASP A 39 3.26 -13.61 4.46
C ASP A 39 4.12 -13.41 3.19
N PRO A 40 3.74 -12.51 2.28
CA PRO A 40 4.45 -12.33 1.01
C PRO A 40 5.86 -11.74 1.12
N ALA A 41 6.28 -11.26 2.30
CA ALA A 41 7.67 -10.89 2.55
C ALA A 41 8.56 -12.08 2.94
N MET A 42 7.98 -13.24 3.25
CA MET A 42 8.71 -14.41 3.71
C MET A 42 9.11 -15.31 2.52
N PRO A 43 10.31 -15.92 2.53
CA PRO A 43 10.78 -16.76 1.42
C PRO A 43 9.91 -17.98 1.10
N GLY A 44 9.13 -18.46 2.09
CA GLY A 44 8.27 -19.63 1.94
C GLY A 44 6.90 -19.36 1.31
N PHE A 45 6.57 -18.10 1.03
CA PHE A 45 5.27 -17.75 0.45
C PHE A 45 5.16 -18.24 -1.00
N GLN A 46 4.11 -19.01 -1.28
CA GLN A 46 3.88 -19.57 -2.62
C GLN A 46 2.72 -18.92 -3.39
N GLY A 47 1.85 -18.16 -2.72
CA GLY A 47 0.67 -17.55 -3.33
C GLY A 47 -0.22 -18.54 -4.13
N PRO A 48 -1.19 -18.03 -4.93
CA PRO A 48 -1.81 -16.71 -4.82
C PRO A 48 -2.63 -16.59 -3.52
N ALA A 49 -2.76 -15.38 -2.98
CA ALA A 49 -3.55 -15.11 -1.77
C ALA A 49 -4.31 -13.79 -1.89
N ILE A 50 -5.47 -13.72 -1.24
CA ILE A 50 -6.25 -12.47 -1.09
C ILE A 50 -6.02 -11.97 0.34
N PHE A 51 -5.47 -10.77 0.45
CA PHE A 51 -5.28 -10.09 1.73
C PHE A 51 -6.45 -9.13 1.97
N LEU A 52 -7.04 -9.21 3.16
CA LEU A 52 -8.10 -8.32 3.61
C LEU A 52 -7.57 -7.50 4.79
N PHE A 53 -7.72 -6.19 4.72
CA PHE A 53 -7.36 -5.29 5.81
C PHE A 53 -8.27 -4.07 5.81
N TRP A 54 -8.40 -3.44 6.97
CA TRP A 54 -9.06 -2.14 7.09
C TRP A 54 -8.13 -1.03 6.61
N HIS A 55 -8.68 -0.01 5.98
CA HIS A 55 -7.91 1.09 5.38
C HIS A 55 -6.97 1.80 6.37
N GLU A 56 -7.28 1.82 7.66
CA GLU A 56 -6.40 2.34 8.73
C GLU A 56 -5.05 1.61 8.79
N TYR A 57 -4.99 0.35 8.34
CA TYR A 57 -3.78 -0.44 8.31
C TYR A 57 -2.95 -0.28 7.03
N ILE A 58 -3.39 0.50 6.02
CA ILE A 58 -2.64 0.75 4.77
C ILE A 58 -1.16 1.14 4.99
N PRO A 59 -0.79 1.93 6.02
CA PRO A 59 0.61 2.24 6.27
C PRO A 59 1.50 1.00 6.46
N PHE A 60 0.98 -0.07 7.07
CA PHE A 60 1.75 -1.29 7.37
C PHE A 60 2.20 -2.03 6.11
N PRO A 61 1.33 -2.47 5.16
CA PRO A 61 1.78 -3.07 3.93
C PRO A 61 2.64 -2.10 3.12
N PHE A 62 2.31 -0.80 3.09
CA PHE A 62 3.13 0.21 2.41
C PHE A 62 4.57 0.26 2.89
N TYR A 63 4.80 0.12 4.20
CA TYR A 63 6.14 0.18 4.79
C TYR A 63 6.83 -1.18 4.85
N LEU A 64 6.12 -2.22 5.29
CA LEU A 64 6.68 -3.53 5.62
C LEU A 64 6.60 -4.54 4.47
N ARG A 65 5.74 -4.33 3.47
CA ARG A 65 5.48 -5.26 2.35
C ARG A 65 5.62 -4.59 0.97
N GLY A 66 6.39 -3.50 0.90
CA GLY A 66 6.70 -2.85 -0.36
C GLY A 66 7.46 -3.80 -1.28
N HIS A 67 7.14 -3.77 -2.58
CA HIS A 67 7.77 -4.61 -3.61
C HIS A 67 7.62 -6.14 -3.44
N CYS A 68 6.66 -6.62 -2.63
CA CYS A 68 6.37 -8.05 -2.45
C CYS A 68 5.43 -8.65 -3.52
N ASN A 69 5.41 -8.09 -4.73
CA ASN A 69 4.52 -8.51 -5.84
C ASN A 69 3.02 -8.52 -5.45
N ILE A 70 2.55 -7.46 -4.78
CA ILE A 70 1.16 -7.31 -4.31
C ILE A 70 0.42 -6.31 -5.20
N ALA A 71 -0.83 -6.63 -5.54
CA ALA A 71 -1.77 -5.71 -6.18
C ALA A 71 -2.87 -5.29 -5.22
N MET A 72 -3.16 -3.98 -5.15
CA MET A 72 -4.23 -3.42 -4.34
C MET A 72 -5.48 -3.16 -5.18
N LEU A 73 -6.62 -3.71 -4.75
CA LEU A 73 -7.93 -3.37 -5.31
C LEU A 73 -8.39 -2.03 -4.74
N LEU A 74 -8.55 -1.04 -5.61
CA LEU A 74 -8.94 0.33 -5.26
C LEU A 74 -10.21 0.71 -6.01
N SER A 75 -11.07 1.51 -5.37
CA SER A 75 -12.26 2.02 -6.03
C SER A 75 -11.93 2.99 -7.17
N ARG A 76 -12.92 3.29 -8.02
CA ARG A 76 -12.86 4.31 -9.07
C ARG A 76 -13.13 5.74 -8.57
N HIS A 77 -13.22 5.95 -7.27
CA HIS A 77 -13.42 7.27 -6.71
C HIS A 77 -12.13 8.10 -6.77
N TYR A 78 -12.26 9.43 -6.82
CA TYR A 78 -11.14 10.35 -7.05
C TYR A 78 -10.15 10.39 -5.87
N ASP A 79 -10.62 10.17 -4.65
CA ASP A 79 -9.80 9.99 -3.45
C ASP A 79 -8.85 8.79 -3.57
N ALA A 80 -9.31 7.70 -4.18
CA ALA A 80 -8.49 6.52 -4.47
C ALA A 80 -7.40 6.76 -5.53
N GLU A 81 -7.37 7.91 -6.21
CA GLU A 81 -6.24 8.29 -7.08
C GLU A 81 -4.99 8.62 -6.27
N PHE A 82 -5.14 9.23 -5.08
CA PHE A 82 -4.01 9.52 -4.20
C PHE A 82 -3.35 8.24 -3.69
N ILE A 83 -4.17 7.26 -3.29
CA ILE A 83 -3.69 5.96 -2.83
C ILE A 83 -3.06 5.21 -4.00
N ALA A 84 -3.64 5.25 -5.21
CA ALA A 84 -3.06 4.59 -6.36
C ALA A 84 -1.66 5.12 -6.73
N GLU A 85 -1.49 6.45 -6.72
CA GLU A 85 -0.17 7.05 -6.96
C GLU A 85 0.80 6.75 -5.81
N ALA A 86 0.35 6.75 -4.55
CA ALA A 86 1.18 6.33 -3.41
C ALA A 86 1.62 4.87 -3.53
N SER A 87 0.70 3.96 -3.86
CA SER A 87 0.95 2.53 -4.10
C SER A 87 2.06 2.32 -5.14
N ARG A 88 2.08 3.13 -6.21
CA ARG A 88 3.13 3.09 -7.23
C ARG A 88 4.52 3.37 -6.65
N TYR A 89 4.65 4.36 -5.77
CA TYR A 89 5.91 4.66 -5.09
C TYR A 89 6.30 3.62 -4.03
N MET A 90 5.32 2.91 -3.47
CA MET A 90 5.52 1.85 -2.47
C MET A 90 5.77 0.46 -3.09
N GLY A 91 5.79 0.33 -4.41
CA GLY A 91 6.09 -0.94 -5.09
C GLY A 91 4.89 -1.87 -5.25
N PHE A 92 3.67 -1.34 -5.16
CA PHE A 92 2.42 -2.08 -5.37
C PHE A 92 1.89 -1.85 -6.78
N GLN A 93 1.25 -2.88 -7.32
CA GLN A 93 0.34 -2.73 -8.45
C GLN A 93 -1.05 -2.30 -7.95
N THR A 94 -1.88 -1.76 -8.83
CA THR A 94 -3.25 -1.35 -8.48
C THR A 94 -4.25 -1.85 -9.49
N ILE A 95 -5.36 -2.41 -9.01
CA ILE A 95 -6.49 -2.88 -9.81
C ILE A 95 -7.69 -1.99 -9.47
N ARG A 96 -8.44 -1.54 -10.48
CA ARG A 96 -9.61 -0.65 -10.29
C ARG A 96 -10.92 -1.44 -10.23
N GLY A 97 -11.59 -1.40 -9.08
CA GLY A 97 -12.95 -1.90 -8.83
C GLY A 97 -13.98 -0.82 -9.10
#